data_AF-A0A2D6EZ99-F1
#
_entry.id   AF-A0A2D6EZ99-F1
#
_cell.length_a   1.000
_cell.length_b   1.000
_cell.length_c   1.000
_cell.angle_alpha   90.00
_cell.angle_beta   90.00
_cell.angle_gamma   90.00
#
_symmetry.space_group_name_H-M   'P 1'
#
loop_
_entity.id
_entity.type
_entity.pdbx_description
1 polymer ?
#
loop_
_entity_poly.entity_id
_entity_poly.type
_entity_poly.pdbx_seq_one_letter_code
_entity_poly.pdbx_strand_id
1 'polypeptide(L)'
;MKKLGMILVFVVLMSLPIVLAECESEWNCTTFALCQGGSQERVCNDLQACGDASTSPPVKRICVGEILVSADCVADWQCSGWSLCNSDQLQLQRCIDLNGCGDESTRPSEQIECIPEGVYEVSVILLAMLALLLVVVLVIVLYIRRLQSKVREQERTFFIPEGDSPKREPDEGPTEEAPDFEA
;
A
#
# COMPACT_ATOMS: atom_id res chain seq x y z
N MET A 1 101.14 41.74 9.39
CA MET A 1 99.75 41.90 8.91
C MET A 1 99.46 41.16 7.58
N LYS A 2 100.08 39.99 7.30
CA LYS A 2 99.81 39.22 6.06
C LYS A 2 99.09 37.87 6.28
N LYS A 3 99.06 37.34 7.51
CA LYS A 3 98.39 36.06 7.84
C LYS A 3 96.88 36.19 8.12
N LEU A 4 96.40 37.38 8.45
CA LEU A 4 94.98 37.61 8.77
C LEU A 4 94.08 37.68 7.52
N GLY A 5 94.59 38.27 6.42
CA GLY A 5 93.84 38.38 5.17
C GLY A 5 93.60 37.04 4.47
N MET A 6 94.49 36.07 4.65
CA MET A 6 94.36 34.74 4.03
C MET A 6 93.34 33.85 4.76
N ILE A 7 93.17 34.02 6.07
CA ILE A 7 92.14 33.30 6.85
C ILE A 7 90.74 33.86 6.54
N LEU A 8 90.60 35.18 6.34
CA LEU A 8 89.32 35.81 6.04
C LEU A 8 88.76 35.39 4.66
N VAL A 9 89.63 35.19 3.67
CA VAL A 9 89.23 34.70 2.33
C VAL A 9 88.74 33.24 2.38
N PHE A 10 89.35 32.40 3.22
CA PHE A 10 88.94 31.00 3.38
C PHE A 10 87.60 30.85 4.11
N VAL A 11 87.30 31.70 5.10
CA VAL A 11 86.02 31.67 5.83
C VAL A 11 84.86 32.18 4.96
N VAL A 12 85.09 33.16 4.10
CA VAL A 12 84.08 33.70 3.16
C VAL A 12 83.77 32.70 2.02
N LEU A 13 84.76 31.93 1.56
CA LEU A 13 84.54 30.88 0.55
C LEU A 13 83.82 29.63 1.09
N MET A 14 83.95 29.34 2.40
CA MET A 14 83.32 28.19 3.06
C MET A 14 81.91 28.47 3.62
N SER A 15 81.42 29.71 3.49
CA SER A 15 80.08 30.13 3.98
C SER A 15 79.10 30.48 2.86
N LEU A 16 79.47 30.24 1.59
CA LEU A 16 78.52 30.31 0.48
C LEU A 16 77.54 29.14 0.60
N PRO A 17 76.23 29.40 0.82
CA PRO A 17 75.25 28.33 0.86
C PRO A 17 75.29 27.60 -0.48
N ILE A 18 75.57 26.30 -0.44
CA ILE A 18 75.35 25.42 -1.58
C ILE A 18 73.83 25.43 -1.78
N VAL A 19 73.38 26.20 -2.77
CA VAL A 19 71.99 26.17 -3.22
C VAL A 19 71.82 24.82 -3.88
N LEU A 20 71.34 23.83 -3.11
CA LEU A 20 70.82 22.61 -3.68
C LEU A 20 69.64 23.06 -4.54
N ALA A 21 69.80 22.99 -5.86
CA ALA A 21 68.69 23.21 -6.78
C ALA A 21 67.70 22.07 -6.52
N GLU A 22 66.68 22.35 -5.69
CA GLU A 22 65.56 21.44 -5.51
C GLU A 22 64.90 21.29 -6.88
N CYS A 23 64.81 20.04 -7.34
CA CYS A 23 64.19 19.74 -8.62
C CYS A 23 62.67 19.88 -8.43
N GLU A 24 62.10 20.98 -8.89
CA GLU A 24 60.65 21.19 -8.87
C GLU A 24 60.03 20.61 -10.15
N SER A 25 59.08 19.68 -10.01
CA SER A 25 58.42 19.05 -11.15
C SER A 25 57.51 20.04 -11.89
N GLU A 26 57.63 20.08 -13.21
CA GLU A 26 56.78 20.88 -14.09
C GLU A 26 55.91 19.95 -14.94
N TRP A 27 54.66 19.78 -14.53
CA TRP A 27 53.75 18.81 -15.15
C TRP A 27 52.96 19.39 -16.32
N ASN A 28 53.09 18.77 -17.50
CA ASN A 28 52.27 19.03 -18.67
C ASN A 28 51.28 17.87 -18.88
N CYS A 29 49.98 18.14 -18.73
CA CYS A 29 48.92 17.13 -18.84
C CYS A 29 48.00 17.38 -20.04
N THR A 30 47.59 16.29 -20.70
CA THR A 30 46.52 16.34 -21.70
C THR A 30 45.17 16.64 -21.05
N THR A 31 44.17 17.00 -21.87
CA THR A 31 42.77 16.94 -21.44
C THR A 31 42.39 15.51 -21.05
N PHE A 32 41.42 15.37 -20.14
CA PHE A 32 40.82 14.06 -19.87
C PHE A 32 40.18 13.50 -21.14
N ALA A 33 40.35 12.19 -21.35
CA ALA A 33 39.67 11.46 -22.41
C ALA A 33 38.14 11.47 -22.19
N LEU A 34 37.39 10.95 -23.18
CA LEU A 34 35.96 10.70 -23.00
C LEU A 34 35.72 9.72 -21.86
N CYS A 35 34.58 9.85 -21.18
CA CYS A 35 34.23 8.92 -20.11
C CYS A 35 33.94 7.54 -20.68
N GLN A 36 34.69 6.53 -20.23
CA GLN A 36 34.47 5.13 -20.62
C GLN A 36 34.40 4.27 -19.36
N GLY A 37 33.26 3.60 -19.14
CA GLY A 37 33.07 2.75 -17.96
C GLY A 37 33.12 3.50 -16.62
N GLY A 38 32.68 4.76 -16.57
CA GLY A 38 32.61 5.56 -15.34
C GLY A 38 33.93 6.22 -14.91
N SER A 39 35.01 6.07 -15.70
CA SER A 39 36.29 6.72 -15.43
C SER A 39 36.81 7.48 -16.65
N GLN A 40 37.55 8.55 -16.38
CA GLN A 40 38.35 9.28 -17.36
C GLN A 40 39.82 9.20 -16.96
N GLU A 41 40.66 9.10 -17.98
CA GLU A 41 42.11 9.06 -17.84
C GLU A 41 42.72 10.19 -18.68
N ARG A 42 43.85 10.73 -18.22
CA ARG A 42 44.68 11.71 -18.94
C ARG A 42 46.14 11.33 -18.79
N VAL A 43 47.00 11.84 -19.67
CA VAL A 43 48.45 11.62 -19.58
C VAL A 43 49.12 12.89 -19.04
N CYS A 44 50.05 12.73 -18.10
CA CYS A 44 50.86 13.81 -17.55
C CYS A 44 52.34 13.48 -17.70
N ASN A 45 53.12 14.40 -18.25
CA ASN A 45 54.57 14.27 -18.41
C ASN A 45 55.28 15.36 -17.58
N ASP A 46 56.30 14.97 -16.81
CA ASP A 46 57.19 15.91 -16.12
C ASP A 46 58.26 16.41 -17.10
N LEU A 47 58.24 17.70 -17.40
CA LEU A 47 59.17 18.32 -18.35
C LEU A 47 60.60 18.42 -17.81
N GLN A 48 60.75 18.45 -16.48
CA GLN A 48 62.05 18.55 -15.80
C GLN A 48 62.59 17.19 -15.35
N ALA A 49 61.81 16.12 -15.54
CA ALA A 49 62.16 14.75 -15.16
C ALA A 49 62.64 14.60 -13.70
N CYS A 50 62.07 15.40 -12.80
CA CYS A 50 62.38 15.38 -11.37
C CYS A 50 61.82 14.13 -10.68
N GLY A 51 60.73 13.55 -11.23
CA GLY A 51 60.27 12.20 -10.87
C GLY A 51 59.56 12.09 -9.52
N ASP A 52 59.12 13.20 -8.93
CA ASP A 52 58.40 13.18 -7.66
C ASP A 52 56.92 12.81 -7.88
N ALA A 53 56.60 11.53 -7.65
CA ALA A 53 55.24 11.03 -7.72
C ALA A 53 54.26 11.70 -6.75
N SER A 54 54.76 12.37 -5.69
CA SER A 54 53.91 13.04 -4.70
C SER A 54 53.31 14.35 -5.21
N THR A 55 53.95 15.00 -6.19
CA THR A 55 53.46 16.24 -6.83
C THR A 55 52.69 15.97 -8.10
N SER A 56 52.60 14.70 -8.53
CA SER A 56 51.97 14.35 -9.80
C SER A 56 50.47 14.63 -9.79
N PRO A 57 49.93 15.35 -10.79
CA PRO A 57 48.50 15.57 -10.91
C PRO A 57 47.73 14.26 -11.12
N PRO A 58 46.43 14.20 -10.73
CA PRO A 58 45.63 12.98 -10.87
C PRO A 58 45.50 12.57 -12.34
N VAL A 59 45.96 11.36 -12.66
CA VAL A 59 45.94 10.74 -14.00
C VAL A 59 44.58 10.11 -14.29
N LYS A 60 43.86 9.67 -13.25
CA LYS A 60 42.55 9.05 -13.33
C LYS A 60 41.56 9.77 -12.44
N ARG A 61 40.35 10.00 -12.94
CA ARG A 61 39.23 10.48 -12.12
C ARG A 61 37.96 9.73 -12.50
N ILE A 62 37.09 9.54 -11.51
CA ILE A 62 35.74 9.07 -11.77
C ILE A 62 35.04 10.17 -12.56
N CYS A 63 34.41 9.81 -13.67
CA CYS A 63 33.46 10.74 -14.25
C CYS A 63 32.29 10.76 -13.30
N VAL A 64 32.12 11.87 -12.60
CA VAL A 64 30.78 12.26 -12.21
C VAL A 64 30.13 12.69 -13.51
N GLY A 65 29.70 11.69 -14.30
CA GLY A 65 28.70 11.96 -15.31
C GLY A 65 27.56 12.67 -14.61
N GLU A 66 26.78 13.43 -15.36
CA GLU A 66 25.49 13.91 -14.90
C GLU A 66 24.53 12.72 -14.68
N ILE A 67 24.89 11.79 -13.79
CA ILE A 67 23.97 11.23 -12.82
C ILE A 67 23.67 12.38 -11.84
N LEU A 68 23.08 13.45 -12.37
CA LEU A 68 21.93 14.00 -11.70
C LEU A 68 20.86 12.90 -11.82
N VAL A 69 20.97 11.87 -10.97
CA VAL A 69 19.79 11.57 -10.18
C VAL A 69 19.59 12.87 -9.42
N SER A 70 18.89 13.81 -10.08
CA SER A 70 18.21 14.87 -9.40
C SER A 70 17.58 14.16 -8.21
N ALA A 71 17.77 14.68 -6.99
CA ALA A 71 17.01 14.18 -5.86
C ALA A 71 15.48 14.19 -6.15
N ASP A 72 15.08 14.87 -7.24
CA ASP A 72 13.75 14.91 -7.85
C ASP A 72 13.67 14.24 -9.24
N CYS A 73 14.37 13.13 -9.50
CA CYS A 73 14.13 12.34 -10.72
C CYS A 73 12.83 11.53 -10.53
N VAL A 74 11.70 12.10 -10.93
CA VAL A 74 10.40 11.41 -10.93
C VAL A 74 10.26 10.65 -12.25
N ALA A 75 10.10 9.33 -12.19
CA ALA A 75 9.94 8.48 -13.36
C ALA A 75 8.69 8.86 -14.16
N ASP A 76 8.82 8.99 -15.48
CA ASP A 76 7.73 9.32 -16.40
C ASP A 76 7.25 8.04 -17.10
N TRP A 77 6.38 7.31 -16.42
CA TRP A 77 5.88 6.02 -16.88
C TRP A 77 4.81 6.18 -17.97
N GLN A 78 5.12 5.66 -19.15
CA GLN A 78 4.15 5.50 -20.24
C GLN A 78 3.78 4.02 -20.39
N CYS A 79 2.50 3.71 -20.21
CA CYS A 79 1.98 2.34 -20.34
C CYS A 79 1.20 2.13 -21.64
N SER A 80 1.29 0.92 -22.20
CA SER A 80 0.39 0.48 -23.26
C SER A 80 -1.05 0.34 -22.75
N GLY A 81 -2.01 0.20 -23.66
CA GLY A 81 -3.35 -0.27 -23.26
C GLY A 81 -3.29 -1.67 -22.64
N TRP A 82 -4.28 -1.99 -21.82
CA TRP A 82 -4.47 -3.33 -21.26
C TRP A 82 -4.74 -4.36 -22.37
N SER A 83 -4.12 -5.53 -22.26
CA SER A 83 -4.42 -6.68 -23.11
C SER A 83 -5.84 -7.19 -22.86
N LEU A 84 -6.34 -8.02 -23.78
CA LEU A 84 -7.49 -8.87 -23.47
C LEU A 84 -7.16 -9.80 -22.30
N CYS A 85 -8.20 -10.23 -21.59
CA CYS A 85 -8.09 -11.24 -20.55
C CYS A 85 -7.55 -12.54 -21.11
N ASN A 86 -6.45 -13.03 -20.54
CA ASN A 86 -5.88 -14.32 -20.89
C ASN A 86 -6.67 -15.47 -20.23
N SER A 87 -6.25 -16.72 -20.50
CA SER A 87 -6.82 -17.92 -19.88
C SER A 87 -6.73 -17.94 -18.36
N ASP A 88 -5.77 -17.20 -17.81
CA ASP A 88 -5.49 -17.12 -16.37
C ASP A 88 -6.28 -15.99 -15.68
N GLN A 89 -7.23 -15.36 -16.39
CA GLN A 89 -8.01 -14.20 -15.91
C GLN A 89 -7.13 -13.00 -15.54
N LEU A 90 -6.10 -12.73 -16.35
CA LEU A 90 -5.20 -11.59 -16.17
C LEU A 90 -5.17 -10.72 -17.42
N GLN A 91 -5.15 -9.40 -17.21
CA GLN A 91 -4.78 -8.43 -18.24
C GLN A 91 -3.37 -7.94 -17.96
N LEU A 92 -2.62 -7.75 -19.04
CA LEU A 92 -1.25 -7.29 -19.01
C LEU A 92 -1.14 -5.95 -19.72
N GLN A 93 -0.32 -5.06 -19.19
CA GLN A 93 0.14 -3.86 -19.88
C GLN A 93 1.65 -3.75 -19.75
N ARG A 94 2.31 -3.06 -20.67
CA ARG A 94 3.75 -2.79 -20.59
C ARG A 94 3.96 -1.32 -20.29
N CYS A 95 4.75 -1.01 -19.27
CA CYS A 95 5.15 0.35 -18.93
C CYS A 95 6.62 0.56 -19.25
N ILE A 96 6.94 1.70 -19.85
CA ILE A 96 8.31 2.16 -20.10
C ILE A 96 8.53 3.49 -19.41
N ASP A 97 9.70 3.67 -18.81
CA ASP A 97 10.10 4.95 -18.25
C ASP A 97 10.73 5.80 -19.37
N LEU A 98 10.09 6.91 -19.72
CA LEU A 98 10.52 7.77 -20.83
C LEU A 98 11.75 8.61 -20.50
N ASN A 99 11.98 8.90 -19.22
CA ASN A 99 13.10 9.73 -18.78
C ASN A 99 14.25 8.91 -18.15
N GLY A 100 14.06 7.61 -17.95
CA GLY A 100 15.10 6.69 -17.49
C GLY A 100 15.54 6.92 -16.04
N CYS A 101 14.69 7.52 -15.21
CA CYS A 101 14.93 7.68 -13.78
C CYS A 101 15.02 6.33 -13.06
N GLY A 102 14.25 5.32 -13.49
CA GLY A 102 14.33 3.94 -12.97
C GLY A 102 13.77 3.74 -11.56
N ASP A 103 12.88 4.62 -11.10
CA ASP A 103 12.21 4.45 -9.80
C ASP A 103 11.07 3.42 -9.90
N GLU A 104 11.42 2.14 -9.70
CA GLU A 104 10.48 1.02 -9.69
C GLU A 104 9.39 1.14 -8.61
N SER A 105 9.55 1.98 -7.58
CA SER A 105 8.54 2.15 -6.54
C SER A 105 7.29 2.91 -7.01
N THR A 106 7.46 3.73 -8.07
CA THR A 106 6.37 4.48 -8.71
C THR A 106 5.81 3.79 -9.94
N ARG A 107 6.37 2.63 -10.31
CA ARG A 107 5.97 1.90 -11.51
C ARG A 107 4.52 1.39 -11.38
N PRO A 108 3.64 1.70 -12.35
CA PRO A 108 2.30 1.16 -12.37
C PRO A 108 2.30 -0.37 -12.45
N SER A 109 1.28 -1.02 -11.87
CA SER A 109 1.13 -2.46 -12.03
C SER A 109 0.99 -2.83 -13.50
N GLU A 110 1.76 -3.84 -13.92
CA GLU A 110 1.69 -4.40 -15.28
C GLU A 110 0.71 -5.56 -15.39
N GLN A 111 0.10 -5.95 -14.28
CA GLN A 111 -0.84 -7.07 -14.19
C GLN A 111 -2.04 -6.69 -13.32
N ILE A 112 -3.24 -6.99 -13.83
CA ILE A 112 -4.49 -6.91 -13.06
C ILE A 112 -5.33 -8.16 -13.31
N GLU A 113 -6.13 -8.53 -12.32
CA GLU A 113 -7.13 -9.59 -12.46
C GLU A 113 -8.34 -9.10 -13.26
N CYS A 114 -8.82 -9.97 -14.14
CA CYS A 114 -10.03 -9.77 -14.90
C CYS A 114 -11.26 -9.96 -14.03
N ILE A 115 -12.24 -9.08 -14.19
CA ILE A 115 -13.57 -9.30 -13.64
C ILE A 115 -14.28 -10.28 -14.59
N PRO A 116 -14.68 -11.47 -14.13
CA PRO A 116 -15.36 -12.42 -15.00
C PRO A 116 -16.72 -11.83 -15.41
N GLU A 117 -16.92 -11.64 -16.70
CA GLU A 117 -18.24 -11.29 -17.23
C GLU A 117 -19.21 -12.45 -16.93
N GLY A 118 -20.11 -12.24 -15.97
CA GLY A 118 -21.10 -13.25 -15.56
C GLY A 118 -21.25 -13.46 -14.05
N VAL A 119 -20.35 -12.92 -13.22
CA VAL A 119 -20.53 -12.98 -11.75
C VAL A 119 -21.81 -12.23 -11.32
N TYR A 120 -22.14 -11.14 -12.01
CA TYR A 120 -23.33 -10.36 -11.73
C TYR A 120 -24.62 -11.13 -12.02
N GLU A 121 -24.70 -11.85 -13.14
CA GLU A 121 -25.89 -12.64 -13.51
C GLU A 121 -26.21 -13.70 -12.45
N VAL A 122 -25.20 -14.45 -12.01
CA VAL A 122 -25.37 -15.47 -10.96
C VAL A 122 -25.76 -14.83 -9.63
N SER A 123 -25.14 -13.70 -9.27
CA SER A 123 -25.46 -13.00 -8.02
C SER A 123 -26.90 -12.46 -8.00
N VAL A 124 -27.39 -11.93 -9.13
CA VAL A 124 -28.75 -11.39 -9.26
C VAL A 124 -29.78 -12.53 -9.20
N ILE A 125 -29.54 -13.64 -9.92
CA ILE A 125 -30.42 -14.82 -9.86
C ILE A 125 -30.48 -15.37 -8.43
N LEU A 126 -29.36 -15.47 -7.73
CA LEU A 126 -29.32 -15.94 -6.34
C LEU A 126 -30.12 -15.02 -5.40
N LEU A 127 -29.95 -13.71 -5.52
CA LEU A 127 -30.71 -12.73 -4.73
C LEU A 127 -32.22 -12.79 -5.02
N ALA A 128 -32.61 -12.98 -6.29
CA ALA A 128 -34.01 -13.15 -6.69
C ALA A 128 -34.62 -14.43 -6.11
N MET A 129 -33.89 -15.55 -6.15
CA MET A 129 -34.31 -16.82 -5.55
C MET A 129 -34.48 -16.71 -4.03
N LEU A 130 -33.55 -16.03 -3.35
CA LEU A 130 -33.64 -15.76 -1.91
C LEU A 130 -34.87 -14.91 -1.57
N ALA A 131 -35.13 -13.84 -2.34
CA ALA A 131 -36.29 -12.98 -2.14
C ALA A 131 -37.61 -13.74 -2.35
N LEU A 132 -37.69 -14.57 -3.39
CA LEU A 132 -38.86 -15.42 -3.65
C LEU A 132 -39.11 -16.39 -2.48
N LEU A 133 -38.06 -17.01 -1.95
CA LEU A 133 -38.15 -17.91 -0.80
C LEU A 133 -38.68 -17.18 0.44
N LEU A 134 -38.21 -15.96 0.71
CA LEU A 134 -38.72 -15.14 1.83
C LEU A 134 -40.20 -14.78 1.67
N VAL A 135 -40.64 -14.46 0.45
CA VAL A 135 -42.07 -14.21 0.16
C VAL A 135 -42.90 -15.46 0.40
N VAL A 136 -42.45 -16.63 -0.07
CA VAL A 136 -43.14 -17.90 0.15
C VAL A 136 -43.26 -18.21 1.65
N VAL A 137 -42.17 -18.05 2.42
CA VAL A 137 -42.18 -18.24 3.87
C VAL A 137 -43.16 -17.27 4.53
N LEU A 138 -43.19 -16.01 4.14
CA LEU A 138 -44.12 -15.02 4.67
C LEU A 138 -45.58 -15.39 4.37
N VAL A 139 -45.89 -15.84 3.16
CA VAL A 139 -47.22 -16.35 2.79
C VAL A 139 -47.60 -17.56 3.65
N ILE A 140 -46.69 -18.51 3.86
CA ILE A 140 -46.92 -19.67 4.74
C ILE A 140 -47.18 -19.23 6.18
N VAL A 141 -46.41 -18.30 6.72
CA VAL A 141 -46.60 -17.76 8.08
C VAL A 141 -47.96 -17.07 8.21
N LEU A 142 -48.35 -16.25 7.23
CA LEU A 142 -49.66 -15.60 7.21
C LEU A 142 -50.79 -16.63 7.09
N TYR A 143 -50.60 -17.68 6.29
CA TYR A 143 -51.54 -18.78 6.15
C TYR A 143 -51.72 -19.54 7.48
N ILE A 144 -50.62 -19.89 8.15
CA ILE A 144 -50.66 -20.55 9.46
C ILE A 144 -51.34 -19.64 10.50
N ARG A 145 -51.02 -18.34 10.53
CA ARG A 145 -51.69 -17.37 11.43
C ARG A 145 -53.19 -17.30 11.18
N ARG A 146 -53.62 -17.35 9.92
CA ARG A 146 -55.03 -17.36 9.54
C ARG A 146 -55.72 -18.68 9.92
N LEU A 147 -55.03 -19.82 9.82
CA LEU A 147 -55.56 -21.10 10.30
C LEU A 147 -55.72 -21.08 11.83
N GLN A 148 -54.71 -20.60 12.54
CA GLN A 148 -54.77 -20.47 14.00
C GLN A 148 -55.88 -19.53 14.46
N SER A 149 -56.15 -18.44 13.73
CA SER A 149 -57.27 -17.56 14.07
C SER A 149 -58.63 -18.25 13.96
N LYS A 150 -58.84 -19.07 12.91
CA LYS A 150 -60.07 -19.85 12.75
C LYS A 150 -60.25 -20.92 13.85
N VAL A 151 -59.18 -21.61 14.23
CA VAL A 151 -59.24 -22.58 15.33
C VAL A 151 -59.59 -21.88 16.64
N ARG A 152 -59.03 -20.70 16.90
CA ARG A 152 -59.34 -19.90 18.09
C ARG A 152 -60.80 -19.39 18.11
N GLU A 153 -61.41 -19.16 16.95
CA GLU A 153 -62.85 -18.85 16.86
C GLU A 153 -63.71 -20.08 17.19
N GLN A 154 -63.36 -21.24 16.64
CA GLN A 154 -64.07 -22.49 16.89
C GLN A 154 -64.01 -22.90 18.38
N GLU A 155 -62.85 -22.74 19.01
CA GLU A 155 -62.68 -22.99 20.45
C GLU A 155 -63.56 -22.04 21.29
N ARG A 156 -63.66 -20.75 20.89
CA ARG A 156 -64.54 -19.79 21.57
C ARG A 156 -66.03 -20.14 21.47
N THR A 157 -66.47 -20.71 20.37
CA THR A 157 -67.88 -21.14 20.21
C THR A 157 -68.22 -22.43 20.94
N PHE A 158 -67.22 -23.25 21.27
CA PHE A 158 -67.44 -24.54 21.93
C PHE A 158 -67.59 -24.41 23.45
N PHE A 159 -66.94 -23.42 24.07
CA PHE A 159 -67.15 -23.09 25.48
C PHE A 159 -68.41 -22.23 25.65
N ILE A 160 -69.59 -22.84 25.51
CA ILE A 160 -70.79 -22.31 26.16
C ILE A 160 -70.59 -22.55 27.66
N PRO A 161 -70.51 -21.51 28.50
CA PRO A 161 -70.42 -21.72 29.94
C PRO A 161 -71.67 -22.46 30.40
N GLU A 162 -71.50 -23.67 30.91
CA GLU A 162 -72.51 -24.35 31.72
C GLU A 162 -72.69 -23.55 33.01
N GLY A 163 -73.54 -22.52 32.96
CA GLY A 163 -73.76 -21.60 34.06
C GLY A 163 -75.06 -20.83 33.91
N ASP A 164 -76.16 -21.47 34.27
CA ASP A 164 -76.91 -21.12 35.49
C ASP A 164 -78.18 -21.98 35.50
N SER A 165 -78.15 -23.07 36.27
CA SER A 165 -79.38 -23.73 36.68
C SER A 165 -80.20 -22.73 37.51
N PRO A 166 -81.48 -22.51 37.19
CA PRO A 166 -82.32 -21.61 37.97
C PRO A 166 -82.38 -22.13 39.42
N LYS A 167 -81.97 -21.30 40.38
CA LYS A 167 -82.26 -21.53 41.80
C LYS A 167 -83.78 -21.65 41.94
N ARG A 168 -84.27 -22.85 42.27
CA ARG A 168 -85.65 -23.04 42.75
C ARG A 168 -85.84 -22.18 43.98
N GLU A 169 -86.80 -21.28 43.92
CA GLU A 169 -87.39 -20.68 45.11
C GLU A 169 -87.98 -21.81 45.98
N PRO A 170 -87.75 -21.79 47.30
CA PRO A 170 -88.39 -22.72 48.21
C PRO A 170 -89.90 -22.42 48.28
N ASP A 171 -90.68 -23.46 48.01
CA ASP A 171 -92.14 -23.52 48.13
C ASP A 171 -92.52 -23.30 49.61
N GLU A 172 -93.17 -22.18 49.92
CA GLU A 172 -93.73 -21.92 51.25
C GLU A 172 -94.96 -22.82 51.45
N GLY A 173 -94.78 -23.87 52.25
CA GLY A 173 -95.85 -24.81 52.61
C GLY A 173 -96.96 -24.17 53.48
N PRO A 174 -98.16 -24.77 53.49
CA PRO A 174 -99.34 -24.19 54.10
C PRO A 174 -99.23 -24.18 55.63
N THR A 175 -99.56 -23.03 56.22
CA THR A 175 -99.66 -22.80 57.66
C THR A 175 -100.92 -23.50 58.18
N GLU A 176 -100.73 -24.52 59.02
CA GLU A 176 -101.81 -25.25 59.69
C GLU A 176 -102.33 -24.39 60.86
N GLU A 177 -103.52 -23.81 60.71
CA GLU A 177 -104.23 -23.10 61.79
C GLU A 177 -104.74 -24.12 62.83
N ALA A 178 -104.33 -23.93 64.08
CA ALA A 178 -104.78 -24.72 65.22
C ALA A 178 -106.21 -24.29 65.65
N PRO A 179 -107.07 -25.24 66.10
CA PRO A 179 -108.42 -24.94 66.55
C PRO A 179 -108.44 -24.27 67.93
N ASP A 180 -109.19 -23.16 68.02
CA ASP A 180 -109.54 -22.46 69.26
C ASP A 180 -110.35 -23.36 70.20
N PHE A 181 -109.90 -23.46 71.44
CA PHE A 181 -110.55 -24.20 72.53
C PHE A 181 -111.04 -23.18 73.59
N GLU A 182 -112.38 -23.11 73.70
CA GLU A 182 -113.25 -22.74 74.84
C GLU A 182 -112.76 -21.75 75.93
N ALA A 183 -113.58 -20.72 76.21
CA ALA A 183 -114.42 -20.62 77.43
C ALA A 183 -115.17 -19.28 77.53
#